data_AF-A0A5C6Y4L0-F1
#
_entry.id   AF-A0A5C6Y4L0-F1
#
_cell.length_a   1.000
_cell.length_b   1.000
_cell.length_c   1.000
_cell.angle_alpha   90.00
_cell.angle_beta   90.00
_cell.angle_gamma   90.00
#
_symmetry.space_group_name_H-M   'P 1'
#
loop_
_entity.id
_entity.type
_entity.pdbx_description
1 polymer ?
#
loop_
_entity_poly.entity_id
_entity_poly.type
_entity_poly.pdbx_seq_one_letter_code
_entity_poly.pdbx_strand_id
1 'polypeptide(L)'
;MQQNFKEHLIAILLKDDRLKDEQGELKGNLVKEFANTLDENLITILLEDEKTRTQFFLKIKDVFVFKTNEFKFFLDENSIDNSYTQYSNQIGLSAGGKFLKDTTDVVLNFPFKDCVLEGGQSTEDGLDTYFEYDDTQEDYIEKQSKRKEIFFNEVLAKDEIDRLLEPKAFTNITKYDSKGESKPTQFNRNAKGTITDNLIIKGNNLLALHSLKQEFKGKVKLIYIDPPYNTENDSFKYNDNFYHSSWLTFMRNRIIIAKELLNKDGVLFVSLDDKEAHYFKVLCDEVFERKNFIADICHKARASVSNDKIISPNHNHLFL
;
A
#
# COMPACT_ATOMS: atom_id res chain seq x y z
N MET A 1 13.79 17.61 -41.16
CA MET A 1 14.04 18.84 -40.37
C MET A 1 14.33 18.52 -38.90
N GLN A 2 13.51 17.71 -38.20
CA GLN A 2 13.72 17.39 -36.78
C GLN A 2 15.04 16.65 -36.46
N GLN A 3 15.48 15.71 -37.31
CA GLN A 3 16.72 14.95 -37.08
C GLN A 3 17.98 15.83 -37.02
N ASN A 4 18.02 16.92 -37.79
CA ASN A 4 19.13 17.88 -37.80
C ASN A 4 19.15 18.74 -36.50
N PHE A 5 17.98 19.05 -35.94
CA PHE A 5 17.93 19.78 -34.67
C PHE A 5 18.26 18.91 -33.46
N LYS A 6 17.89 17.62 -33.48
CA LYS A 6 18.30 16.64 -32.44
C LYS A 6 19.82 16.61 -32.27
N GLU A 7 20.53 16.39 -33.38
CA GLU A 7 22.00 16.31 -33.38
C GLU A 7 22.63 17.64 -32.93
N HIS A 8 22.07 18.77 -33.38
CA HIS A 8 22.47 20.10 -32.93
C HIS A 8 22.30 20.28 -31.42
N LEU A 9 21.14 19.90 -30.87
CA LEU A 9 20.88 20.00 -29.43
C LEU A 9 21.83 19.12 -28.62
N ILE A 10 22.10 17.89 -29.05
CA ILE A 10 23.08 17.00 -28.38
C ILE A 10 24.46 17.65 -28.37
N ALA A 11 24.91 18.21 -29.49
CA ALA A 11 26.20 18.91 -29.58
C ALA A 11 26.28 20.13 -28.64
N ILE A 12 25.18 20.86 -28.45
CA ILE A 12 25.08 21.97 -27.50
C ILE A 12 25.16 21.46 -26.06
N LEU A 13 24.41 20.42 -25.71
CA LEU A 13 24.39 19.85 -24.35
C LEU A 13 25.75 19.24 -23.96
N LEU A 14 26.46 18.64 -24.91
CA LEU A 14 27.82 18.12 -24.71
C LEU A 14 28.89 19.22 -24.53
N LYS A 15 28.54 20.51 -24.56
CA LYS A 15 29.45 21.57 -24.11
C LYS A 15 29.58 21.62 -22.58
N ASP A 16 28.60 21.07 -21.86
CA ASP A 16 28.64 20.95 -20.40
C ASP A 16 29.26 19.60 -20.02
N ASP A 17 30.48 19.63 -19.48
CA ASP A 17 31.18 18.42 -19.04
C ASP A 17 30.43 17.67 -17.94
N ARG A 18 29.57 18.34 -17.16
CA ARG A 18 28.73 17.69 -16.13
C ARG A 18 27.72 16.73 -16.74
N LEU A 19 27.30 17.00 -17.98
CA LEU A 19 26.32 16.22 -18.72
C LEU A 19 26.95 15.04 -19.49
N LYS A 20 28.26 14.85 -19.41
CA LYS A 20 28.98 13.72 -20.03
C LYS A 20 29.13 12.55 -19.08
N ASP A 21 29.09 11.33 -19.61
CA ASP A 21 29.57 10.13 -18.92
C ASP A 21 31.06 9.86 -19.17
N GLU A 22 31.56 8.73 -18.63
CA GLU A 22 32.96 8.33 -18.73
C GLU A 22 33.38 7.99 -20.17
N GLN A 23 32.41 7.78 -21.07
CA GLN A 23 32.60 7.48 -22.49
C GLN A 23 32.38 8.71 -23.38
N GLY A 24 32.00 9.86 -22.81
CA GLY A 24 31.73 11.10 -23.52
C GLY A 24 30.32 11.22 -24.09
N GLU A 25 29.43 10.30 -23.73
CA GLU A 25 28.02 10.28 -24.13
C GLU A 25 27.16 11.12 -23.17
N LEU A 26 25.98 11.54 -23.65
CA LEU A 26 25.10 12.45 -22.91
C LEU A 26 24.31 11.71 -21.82
N LYS A 27 24.41 12.19 -20.58
CA LYS A 27 23.59 11.77 -19.43
C LYS A 27 22.19 12.40 -19.50
N GLY A 28 21.31 11.88 -20.37
CA GLY A 28 19.97 12.42 -20.60
C GLY A 28 19.10 12.63 -19.35
N ASN A 29 19.23 11.76 -18.33
CA ASN A 29 18.52 11.92 -17.05
C ASN A 29 18.95 13.18 -16.29
N LEU A 30 20.25 13.49 -16.30
CA LEU A 30 20.80 14.66 -15.62
C LEU A 30 20.37 15.96 -16.33
N VAL A 31 20.25 15.93 -17.67
CA VAL A 31 19.69 17.04 -18.44
C VAL A 31 18.26 17.35 -18.00
N LYS A 32 17.43 16.31 -17.79
CA LYS A 32 16.03 16.47 -17.33
C LYS A 32 15.96 16.99 -15.90
N GLU A 33 16.85 16.53 -15.02
CA GLU A 33 16.97 17.02 -13.65
C GLU A 33 17.35 18.50 -13.62
N PHE A 34 18.38 18.90 -14.37
CA PHE A 34 18.81 20.29 -14.48
C PHE A 34 17.74 21.20 -15.09
N ALA A 35 16.93 20.67 -16.01
CA ALA A 35 15.76 21.40 -16.52
C ALA A 35 14.65 21.56 -15.46
N ASN A 36 14.49 20.61 -14.53
CA ASN A 36 13.55 20.73 -13.40
C ASN A 36 13.98 21.81 -12.41
N THR A 37 15.27 21.81 -12.06
CA THR A 37 15.83 22.71 -11.04
C THR A 37 16.20 24.08 -11.59
N LEU A 38 15.98 24.32 -12.89
CA LEU A 38 16.39 25.54 -13.60
C LEU A 38 17.90 25.83 -13.38
N ASP A 39 18.74 24.82 -13.60
CA ASP A 39 20.20 24.96 -13.49
C ASP A 39 20.72 26.08 -14.40
N GLU A 40 21.49 27.00 -13.82
CA GLU A 40 21.95 28.24 -14.45
C GLU A 40 22.84 27.99 -15.68
N ASN A 41 23.73 26.98 -15.59
CA ASN A 41 24.65 26.63 -16.66
C ASN A 41 23.94 25.98 -17.84
N LEU A 42 22.98 25.08 -17.59
CA LEU A 42 22.14 24.50 -18.64
C LEU A 42 21.36 25.58 -19.38
N ILE A 43 20.71 26.48 -18.63
CA ILE A 43 19.92 27.57 -19.22
C ILE A 43 20.80 28.51 -20.05
N THR A 44 21.99 28.86 -19.54
CA THR A 44 22.95 29.73 -20.25
C THR A 44 23.34 29.11 -21.60
N ILE A 45 23.74 27.84 -21.61
CA ILE A 45 24.17 27.14 -22.83
C ILE A 45 23.04 27.06 -23.87
N LEU A 46 21.79 26.84 -23.41
CA LEU A 46 20.61 26.81 -24.29
C LEU A 46 20.19 28.22 -24.76
N LEU A 47 20.51 29.27 -24.02
CA LEU A 47 20.15 30.65 -24.37
C LEU A 47 21.15 31.28 -25.35
N GLU A 48 22.42 30.88 -25.28
CA GLU A 48 23.50 31.35 -26.18
C GLU A 48 23.26 30.93 -27.64
N ASP A 49 22.77 29.71 -27.86
CA ASP A 49 22.50 29.20 -29.21
C ASP A 49 21.17 29.72 -29.77
N GLU A 50 21.20 30.24 -31.01
CA GLU A 50 20.05 30.89 -31.63
C GLU A 50 18.88 29.92 -31.89
N LYS A 51 19.19 28.67 -32.26
CA LYS A 51 18.16 27.67 -32.58
C LYS A 51 17.47 27.19 -31.31
N THR A 52 18.23 26.86 -30.26
CA THR A 52 17.67 26.46 -28.97
C THR A 52 16.93 27.61 -28.29
N ARG A 53 17.43 28.85 -28.41
CA ARG A 53 16.74 30.05 -27.92
C ARG A 53 15.38 30.23 -28.58
N THR A 54 15.30 30.08 -29.90
CA THR A 54 14.04 30.23 -30.64
C THR A 54 13.04 29.12 -30.30
N GLN A 55 13.53 27.89 -30.09
CA GLN A 55 12.66 26.75 -29.84
C GLN A 55 12.19 26.66 -28.39
N PHE A 56 13.08 26.87 -27.42
CA PHE A 56 12.82 26.59 -26.00
C PHE A 56 12.65 27.82 -25.12
N PHE A 57 12.72 29.04 -25.68
CA PHE A 57 12.48 30.25 -24.92
C PHE A 57 11.38 31.11 -25.54
N LEU A 58 10.64 31.79 -24.67
CA LEU A 58 9.68 32.81 -25.04
C LEU A 58 10.25 34.18 -24.67
N LYS A 59 10.41 35.07 -25.66
CA LYS A 59 10.83 36.45 -25.41
C LYS A 59 9.63 37.31 -25.01
N ILE A 60 9.64 37.86 -23.81
CA ILE A 60 8.63 38.79 -23.29
C ILE A 60 9.35 40.11 -22.97
N LYS A 61 9.13 41.13 -23.81
CA LYS A 61 9.89 42.39 -23.77
C LYS A 61 11.40 42.11 -23.84
N ASP A 62 12.11 42.37 -22.75
CA ASP A 62 13.57 42.25 -22.65
C ASP A 62 14.01 40.99 -21.89
N VAL A 63 13.07 40.09 -21.55
CA VAL A 63 13.34 38.87 -20.76
C VAL A 63 13.02 37.62 -21.57
N PHE A 64 13.87 36.58 -21.45
CA PHE A 64 13.61 35.25 -21.99
C PHE A 64 13.09 34.32 -20.91
N VAL A 65 11.96 33.67 -21.16
CA VAL A 65 11.34 32.68 -20.28
C VAL A 65 11.59 31.29 -20.83
N PHE A 66 12.24 30.44 -20.05
CA PHE A 66 12.52 29.05 -20.46
C PHE A 66 11.24 28.21 -20.44
N LYS A 67 10.92 27.59 -21.57
CA LYS A 67 9.75 26.71 -21.75
C LYS A 67 10.10 25.29 -21.33
N THR A 68 10.30 25.07 -20.03
CA THR A 68 10.77 23.80 -19.44
C THR A 68 9.98 22.58 -19.93
N ASN A 69 8.66 22.71 -20.07
CA ASN A 69 7.81 21.61 -20.51
C ASN A 69 8.01 21.26 -21.99
N GLU A 70 8.19 22.25 -22.87
CA GLU A 70 8.47 22.02 -24.29
C GLU A 70 9.86 21.42 -24.49
N PHE A 71 10.84 21.85 -23.69
CA PHE A 71 12.18 21.27 -23.70
C PHE A 71 12.16 19.80 -23.32
N LYS A 72 11.50 19.43 -22.22
CA LYS A 72 11.36 18.03 -21.80
C LYS A 72 10.63 17.19 -22.82
N PHE A 73 9.50 17.69 -23.33
CA PHE A 73 8.74 17.02 -24.37
C PHE A 73 9.60 16.73 -25.61
N PHE A 74 10.44 17.68 -26.02
CA PHE A 74 11.36 17.48 -27.13
C PHE A 74 12.42 16.41 -26.84
N LEU A 75 12.99 16.39 -25.64
CA LEU A 75 13.95 15.35 -25.22
C LEU A 75 13.32 13.95 -25.29
N ASP A 76 12.08 13.83 -24.85
CA ASP A 76 11.31 12.58 -24.83
C ASP A 76 10.96 12.11 -26.26
N GLU A 77 10.39 12.98 -27.09
CA GLU A 77 10.02 12.63 -28.48
C GLU A 77 11.21 12.18 -29.32
N ASN A 78 12.39 12.76 -29.06
CA ASN A 78 13.58 12.51 -29.86
C ASN A 78 14.49 11.44 -29.27
N SER A 79 14.09 10.79 -28.16
CA SER A 79 14.89 9.77 -27.45
C SER A 79 16.33 10.24 -27.27
N ILE A 80 16.49 11.48 -26.78
CA ILE A 80 17.81 12.06 -26.46
C ILE A 80 18.32 11.51 -25.12
N ASP A 81 17.47 10.78 -24.39
CA ASP A 81 17.88 9.92 -23.30
C ASP A 81 18.24 8.52 -23.82
N ASN A 82 19.51 8.12 -23.65
CA ASN A 82 19.91 6.71 -23.72
C ASN A 82 19.34 5.88 -22.55
N SER A 83 18.16 6.24 -22.03
CA SER A 83 17.54 5.51 -20.94
C SER A 83 16.75 4.33 -21.54
N TYR A 84 17.33 3.13 -21.44
CA TYR A 84 16.50 1.96 -21.22
C TYR A 84 15.80 2.19 -19.87
N THR A 85 14.62 2.81 -19.97
CA THR A 85 13.73 3.24 -18.89
C THR A 85 14.19 4.48 -18.12
N GLN A 86 13.44 5.59 -18.31
CA GLN A 86 13.37 6.72 -17.38
C GLN A 86 12.84 6.32 -15.99
N TYR A 87 12.43 5.06 -15.82
CA TYR A 87 11.49 4.63 -14.80
C TYR A 87 11.85 3.24 -14.26
N SER A 88 13.09 3.03 -13.86
CA SER A 88 13.53 1.75 -13.29
C SER A 88 12.66 1.25 -12.12
N ASN A 89 11.87 2.15 -11.49
CA ASN A 89 11.05 1.83 -10.32
C ASN A 89 9.53 2.11 -10.46
N GLN A 90 9.00 2.53 -11.62
CA GLN A 90 7.55 2.75 -11.77
C GLN A 90 7.02 2.27 -13.13
N ILE A 91 6.21 1.21 -13.09
CA ILE A 91 5.38 0.78 -14.22
C ILE A 91 4.18 1.75 -14.30
N GLY A 92 3.96 2.36 -15.46
CA GLY A 92 2.87 3.31 -15.67
C GLY A 92 2.25 3.20 -17.06
N LEU A 93 0.98 3.58 -17.18
CA LEU A 93 0.27 3.67 -18.45
C LEU A 93 0.28 5.12 -18.95
N SER A 94 0.44 5.30 -20.26
CA SER A 94 0.49 6.61 -20.92
C SER A 94 -0.51 6.67 -22.07
N ALA A 95 -1.16 7.82 -22.24
CA ALA A 95 -1.98 8.14 -23.40
C ALA A 95 -1.55 9.51 -23.96
N GLY A 96 -1.28 9.60 -25.26
CA GLY A 96 -0.88 10.86 -25.90
C GLY A 96 0.43 11.47 -25.37
N GLY A 97 1.40 10.64 -24.98
CA GLY A 97 2.71 11.11 -24.49
C GLY A 97 2.70 11.67 -23.06
N LYS A 98 1.58 11.57 -22.33
CA LYS A 98 1.48 11.90 -20.89
C LYS A 98 1.11 10.66 -20.09
N PHE A 99 1.59 10.56 -18.85
CA PHE A 99 1.12 9.52 -17.94
C PHE A 99 -0.34 9.72 -17.59
N LEU A 100 -1.07 8.63 -17.41
CA LEU A 100 -2.45 8.68 -16.94
C LEU A 100 -2.59 9.37 -15.57
N LYS A 101 -1.57 9.28 -14.71
CA LYS A 101 -1.54 9.97 -13.41
C LYS A 101 -1.53 11.50 -13.54
N ASP A 102 -1.07 12.03 -14.67
CA ASP A 102 -0.96 13.46 -14.96
C ASP A 102 -2.15 13.96 -15.81
N THR A 103 -3.06 13.06 -16.18
CA THR A 103 -4.28 13.38 -16.92
C THR A 103 -5.50 13.20 -16.02
N THR A 104 -6.39 14.18 -15.99
CA THR A 104 -7.68 14.05 -15.27
C THR A 104 -8.74 13.29 -16.07
N ASP A 105 -8.48 13.01 -17.35
CA ASP A 105 -9.47 12.50 -18.30
C ASP A 105 -9.69 10.99 -18.19
N VAL A 106 -8.74 10.27 -17.60
CA VAL A 106 -8.77 8.80 -17.48
C VAL A 106 -8.24 8.41 -16.11
N VAL A 107 -9.05 7.67 -15.35
CA VAL A 107 -8.66 7.10 -14.05
C VAL A 107 -8.50 5.59 -14.21
N LEU A 108 -7.32 5.07 -13.84
CA LEU A 108 -7.14 3.64 -13.60
C LEU A 108 -7.76 3.31 -12.24
N ASN A 109 -9.01 2.85 -12.26
CA ASN A 109 -9.63 2.30 -11.07
C ASN A 109 -9.28 0.81 -10.99
N PHE A 110 -8.40 0.44 -10.07
CA PHE A 110 -8.22 -0.96 -9.69
C PHE A 110 -9.21 -1.26 -8.57
N PRO A 111 -10.29 -2.03 -8.83
CA PRO A 111 -11.24 -2.37 -7.79
C PRO A 111 -10.50 -3.00 -6.61
N PHE A 112 -10.78 -2.54 -5.39
CA PHE A 112 -10.27 -3.05 -4.12
C PHE A 112 -8.80 -2.75 -3.79
N LYS A 113 -7.91 -2.57 -4.79
CA LYS A 113 -6.48 -2.28 -4.53
C LYS A 113 -6.31 -0.99 -3.73
N ASP A 114 -7.07 0.04 -4.09
CA ASP A 114 -7.01 1.36 -3.48
C ASP A 114 -8.17 1.54 -2.48
N CYS A 115 -8.52 0.46 -1.77
CA CYS A 115 -9.61 0.45 -0.81
C CYS A 115 -9.18 -0.03 0.58
N VAL A 116 -9.78 0.57 1.61
CA VAL A 116 -9.75 0.06 2.97
C VAL A 116 -11.00 -0.76 3.22
N LEU A 117 -10.81 -2.04 3.51
CA LEU A 117 -11.89 -2.92 3.94
C LEU A 117 -12.12 -2.77 5.45
N GLU A 118 -13.34 -2.41 5.82
CA GLU A 118 -13.75 -2.28 7.22
C GLU A 118 -13.61 -3.62 7.97
N GLY A 119 -14.01 -4.73 7.33
CA GLY A 119 -13.96 -6.08 7.92
C GLY A 119 -14.73 -6.14 9.23
N GLY A 120 -15.88 -5.46 9.29
CA GLY A 120 -16.67 -5.34 10.50
C GLY A 120 -17.41 -6.63 10.80
N GLN A 121 -17.12 -7.25 11.95
CA GLN A 121 -17.92 -8.34 12.49
C GLN A 121 -18.73 -7.82 13.67
N SER A 122 -20.01 -7.53 13.43
CA SER A 122 -20.95 -6.94 14.41
C SER A 122 -21.40 -7.96 15.46
N THR A 123 -21.52 -9.22 15.04
CA THR A 123 -21.96 -10.36 15.84
C THR A 123 -21.00 -11.53 15.59
N GLU A 124 -20.87 -12.45 16.55
CA GLU A 124 -20.09 -13.68 16.34
C GLU A 124 -20.58 -14.47 15.11
N ASP A 125 -21.85 -14.29 14.72
CA ASP A 125 -22.51 -14.88 13.55
C ASP A 125 -22.32 -14.13 12.22
N GLY A 126 -21.71 -12.94 12.23
CA GLY A 126 -21.51 -12.14 11.00
C GLY A 126 -22.82 -11.63 10.37
N LEU A 127 -23.91 -11.63 11.15
CA LEU A 127 -25.21 -11.12 10.74
C LEU A 127 -25.34 -9.64 11.13
N ASP A 128 -25.76 -8.83 10.16
CA ASP A 128 -26.19 -7.46 10.39
C ASP A 128 -27.71 -7.39 10.49
N THR A 129 -28.15 -6.67 11.51
CA THR A 129 -29.56 -6.39 11.75
C THR A 129 -29.93 -5.09 11.06
N TYR A 130 -30.93 -5.13 10.20
CA TYR A 130 -31.49 -3.96 9.54
C TYR A 130 -33.01 -3.97 9.66
N PHE A 131 -33.61 -2.79 9.59
CA PHE A 131 -35.05 -2.62 9.65
C PHE A 131 -35.56 -2.34 8.25
N GLU A 132 -36.49 -3.16 7.77
CA GLU A 132 -37.15 -2.98 6.48
C GLU A 132 -38.63 -2.72 6.73
N TYR A 133 -39.19 -1.73 6.04
CA TYR A 133 -40.61 -1.43 6.15
C TYR A 133 -41.41 -2.53 5.43
N ASP A 134 -42.34 -3.17 6.13
CA ASP A 134 -43.24 -4.18 5.57
C ASP A 134 -44.59 -3.54 5.27
N ASP A 135 -44.91 -3.39 3.98
CA ASP A 135 -46.17 -2.81 3.50
C ASP A 135 -47.42 -3.57 3.98
N THR A 136 -47.28 -4.84 4.40
CA THR A 136 -48.38 -5.67 4.91
C THR A 136 -48.65 -5.46 6.39
N GLN A 137 -47.60 -5.15 7.16
CA GLN A 137 -47.68 -4.92 8.61
C GLN A 137 -47.71 -3.44 8.98
N GLU A 138 -47.52 -2.55 8.00
CA GLU A 138 -47.39 -1.10 8.18
C GLU A 138 -46.36 -0.72 9.26
N ASP A 139 -45.30 -1.53 9.40
CA ASP A 139 -44.27 -1.36 10.44
C ASP A 139 -42.88 -1.80 9.92
N TYR A 140 -41.85 -1.37 10.64
CA TYR A 140 -40.47 -1.78 10.40
C TYR A 140 -40.19 -3.13 11.05
N ILE A 141 -39.92 -4.14 10.24
CA ILE A 141 -39.53 -5.47 10.71
C ILE A 141 -38.01 -5.59 10.80
N GLU A 142 -37.55 -6.16 11.91
CA GLU A 142 -36.15 -6.52 12.09
C GLU A 142 -35.80 -7.71 11.19
N LYS A 143 -34.83 -7.52 10.29
CA LYS A 143 -34.27 -8.58 9.45
C LYS A 143 -32.78 -8.71 9.70
N GLN A 144 -32.31 -9.95 9.58
CA GLN A 144 -30.90 -10.28 9.68
C GLN A 144 -30.41 -10.78 8.33
N SER A 145 -29.31 -10.22 7.84
CA SER A 145 -28.64 -10.71 6.63
C SER A 145 -27.14 -10.84 6.87
N LYS A 146 -26.47 -11.68 6.06
CA LYS A 146 -25.01 -11.71 6.03
C LYS A 146 -24.51 -10.32 5.64
N ARG A 147 -23.64 -9.73 6.47
CA ARG A 147 -23.10 -8.39 6.23
C ARG A 147 -22.43 -8.33 4.86
N LYS A 148 -22.71 -7.25 4.11
CA LYS A 148 -21.94 -6.91 2.91
C LYS A 148 -20.69 -6.17 3.34
N GLU A 149 -19.54 -6.66 2.90
CA GLU A 149 -18.26 -6.02 3.12
C GLU A 149 -18.23 -4.63 2.47
N ILE A 150 -17.84 -3.62 3.25
CA ILE A 150 -17.72 -2.24 2.77
C ILE A 150 -16.26 -1.95 2.46
N PHE A 151 -16.01 -1.59 1.20
CA PHE A 151 -14.73 -1.11 0.71
C PHE A 151 -14.78 0.40 0.57
N PHE A 152 -14.04 1.11 1.42
CA PHE A 152 -13.86 2.55 1.29
C PHE A 152 -12.71 2.83 0.34
N ASN A 153 -12.96 3.52 -0.77
CA ASN A 153 -11.88 3.93 -1.67
C ASN A 153 -11.05 5.06 -1.02
N GLU A 154 -9.72 4.94 -1.09
CA GLU A 154 -8.78 5.86 -0.43
C GLU A 154 -8.91 7.32 -0.88
N VAL A 155 -9.34 7.55 -2.12
CA VAL A 155 -9.50 8.89 -2.67
C VAL A 155 -10.91 9.44 -2.41
N LEU A 156 -11.93 8.62 -2.63
CA LEU A 156 -13.33 9.06 -2.57
C LEU A 156 -13.90 9.11 -1.15
N ALA A 157 -13.42 8.25 -0.26
CA ALA A 157 -13.95 8.05 1.10
C ALA A 157 -12.89 8.32 2.18
N LYS A 158 -12.06 9.34 1.95
CA LYS A 158 -10.93 9.67 2.83
C LYS A 158 -11.39 10.00 4.25
N ASP A 159 -12.44 10.79 4.40
CA ASP A 159 -12.96 11.21 5.71
C ASP A 159 -13.50 10.02 6.51
N GLU A 160 -14.18 9.08 5.84
CA GLU A 160 -14.66 7.84 6.45
C GLU A 160 -13.50 6.96 6.89
N ILE A 161 -12.46 6.83 6.06
CA ILE A 161 -11.26 6.06 6.39
C ILE A 161 -10.53 6.69 7.58
N ASP A 162 -10.35 8.01 7.59
CA ASP A 162 -9.69 8.72 8.68
C ASP A 162 -10.44 8.47 10.00
N ARG A 163 -11.78 8.63 10.02
CA ARG A 163 -12.60 8.32 11.19
C ARG A 163 -12.55 6.85 11.58
N LEU A 164 -12.51 5.94 10.61
CA LEU A 164 -12.40 4.50 10.86
C LEU A 164 -11.08 4.20 11.57
N LEU A 165 -9.97 4.71 11.05
CA LEU A 165 -8.62 4.41 11.51
C LEU A 165 -8.14 5.28 12.69
N GLU A 166 -8.95 6.26 13.11
CA GLU A 166 -8.70 7.04 14.31
C GLU A 166 -8.64 6.16 15.57
N PRO A 167 -7.71 6.43 16.50
CA PRO A 167 -7.61 5.69 17.76
C PRO A 167 -8.93 5.74 18.55
N LYS A 168 -9.41 4.56 18.97
CA LYS A 168 -10.65 4.41 19.73
C LYS A 168 -10.34 4.33 21.23
N ALA A 169 -11.22 4.92 22.03
CA ALA A 169 -11.14 4.79 23.48
C ALA A 169 -11.54 3.37 23.91
N PHE A 170 -10.71 2.73 24.73
CA PHE A 170 -11.06 1.44 25.33
C PHE A 170 -12.11 1.64 26.42
N THR A 171 -13.21 0.90 26.32
CA THR A 171 -14.34 0.92 27.27
C THR A 171 -14.55 -0.47 27.88
N ASN A 172 -15.38 -0.56 28.93
CA ASN A 172 -15.75 -1.82 29.58
C ASN A 172 -14.54 -2.65 30.07
N ILE A 173 -13.56 -1.98 30.68
CA ILE A 173 -12.34 -2.62 31.15
C ILE A 173 -12.64 -3.44 32.42
N THR A 174 -12.30 -4.72 32.35
CA THR A 174 -12.35 -5.65 33.48
C THR A 174 -10.98 -6.26 33.70
N LYS A 175 -10.53 -6.31 34.95
CA LYS A 175 -9.27 -6.94 35.37
C LYS A 175 -9.55 -8.24 36.11
N TYR A 176 -8.87 -9.30 35.70
CA TYR A 176 -8.89 -10.60 36.36
C TYR A 176 -7.53 -10.84 37.02
N ASP A 177 -7.52 -11.10 38.32
CA ASP A 177 -6.34 -11.51 39.06
C ASP A 177 -6.67 -12.64 40.07
N SER A 178 -5.70 -13.04 40.88
CA SER A 178 -5.89 -14.10 41.88
C SER A 178 -6.97 -13.79 42.93
N LYS A 179 -7.41 -12.53 43.06
CA LYS A 179 -8.46 -12.07 43.99
C LYS A 179 -9.83 -11.98 43.30
N GLY A 180 -9.93 -12.29 42.02
CA GLY A 180 -11.17 -12.30 41.25
C GLY A 180 -11.27 -11.14 40.25
N GLU A 181 -12.51 -10.72 39.97
CA GLU A 181 -12.84 -9.69 39.01
C GLU A 181 -12.85 -8.29 39.66
N SER A 182 -12.25 -7.29 39.01
CA SER A 182 -12.27 -5.90 39.46
C SER A 182 -12.27 -4.90 38.29
N LYS A 183 -12.70 -3.66 38.55
CA LYS A 183 -12.62 -2.56 37.58
C LYS A 183 -11.38 -1.69 37.87
N PRO A 184 -10.34 -1.73 37.03
CA PRO A 184 -9.15 -0.91 37.24
C PRO A 184 -9.43 0.57 36.92
N THR A 185 -8.80 1.48 37.66
CA THR A 185 -8.84 2.93 37.37
C THR A 185 -7.75 3.35 36.39
N GLN A 186 -6.67 2.58 36.29
CA GLN A 186 -5.54 2.83 35.40
C GLN A 186 -4.82 1.52 35.03
N PHE A 187 -4.14 1.53 33.90
CA PHE A 187 -3.22 0.47 33.51
C PHE A 187 -1.90 0.55 34.28
N ASN A 188 -1.30 -0.60 34.56
CA ASN A 188 0.07 -0.68 35.03
C ASN A 188 1.01 -0.25 33.91
N ARG A 189 2.00 0.59 34.23
CA ARG A 189 2.96 1.13 33.27
C ARG A 189 4.39 0.96 33.78
N ASN A 190 5.32 0.73 32.86
CA ASN A 190 6.75 0.71 33.17
C ASN A 190 7.32 2.15 33.29
N ALA A 191 8.61 2.27 33.61
CA ALA A 191 9.31 3.56 33.72
C ALA A 191 9.29 4.40 32.43
N LYS A 192 9.03 3.78 31.27
CA LYS A 192 8.90 4.45 29.97
C LYS A 192 7.44 4.76 29.62
N GLY A 193 6.53 4.65 30.59
CA GLY A 193 5.10 4.90 30.42
C GLY A 193 4.36 3.88 29.55
N THR A 194 4.95 2.74 29.21
CA THR A 194 4.28 1.72 28.37
C THR A 194 3.47 0.77 29.24
N ILE A 195 2.26 0.41 28.79
CA ILE A 195 1.39 -0.55 29.48
C ILE A 195 2.10 -1.90 29.63
N THR A 196 2.04 -2.48 30.82
CA THR A 196 2.64 -3.79 31.15
C THR A 196 1.62 -4.87 31.45
N ASP A 197 0.33 -4.54 31.47
CA ASP A 197 -0.74 -5.52 31.66
C ASP A 197 -0.89 -6.42 30.44
N ASN A 198 -1.32 -7.66 30.68
CA ASN A 198 -1.81 -8.53 29.62
C ASN A 198 -3.21 -8.07 29.20
N LEU A 199 -3.40 -7.78 27.92
CA LEU A 199 -4.63 -7.22 27.40
C LEU A 199 -5.36 -8.23 26.52
N ILE A 200 -6.66 -8.38 26.75
CA ILE A 200 -7.59 -9.05 25.84
C ILE A 200 -8.56 -7.97 25.33
N ILE A 201 -8.59 -7.76 24.02
CA ILE A 201 -9.40 -6.71 23.39
C ILE A 201 -10.50 -7.39 22.58
N LYS A 202 -11.75 -7.13 22.93
CA LYS A 202 -12.91 -7.57 22.15
C LYS A 202 -13.31 -6.47 21.17
N GLY A 203 -13.23 -6.75 19.88
CA GLY A 203 -13.65 -5.82 18.82
C GLY A 203 -12.98 -6.13 17.48
N ASN A 204 -13.21 -5.26 16.50
CA ASN A 204 -12.55 -5.33 15.20
C ASN A 204 -11.04 -5.13 15.36
N ASN A 205 -10.26 -6.10 14.90
CA ASN A 205 -8.80 -6.09 15.02
C ASN A 205 -8.14 -4.91 14.29
N LEU A 206 -8.67 -4.42 13.17
CA LEU A 206 -8.12 -3.25 12.47
C LEU A 206 -8.20 -2.01 13.36
N LEU A 207 -9.36 -1.77 13.97
CA LEU A 207 -9.57 -0.66 14.91
C LEU A 207 -8.69 -0.82 16.16
N ALA A 208 -8.58 -2.05 16.68
CA ALA A 208 -7.75 -2.35 17.83
C ALA A 208 -6.27 -2.06 17.54
N LEU A 209 -5.75 -2.51 16.38
CA LEU A 209 -4.36 -2.27 15.97
C LEU A 209 -4.05 -0.77 15.85
N HIS A 210 -4.95 0.00 15.22
CA HIS A 210 -4.81 1.46 15.12
C HIS A 210 -4.85 2.16 16.48
N SER A 211 -5.69 1.68 17.40
CA SER A 211 -5.75 2.21 18.77
C SER A 211 -4.48 1.87 19.57
N LEU A 212 -3.98 0.64 19.42
CA LEU A 212 -2.74 0.18 20.06
C LEU A 212 -1.48 0.86 19.52
N LYS A 213 -1.50 1.34 18.28
CA LYS A 213 -0.38 2.03 17.64
C LYS A 213 0.14 3.20 18.47
N GLN A 214 -0.73 3.96 19.14
CA GLN A 214 -0.29 5.08 19.99
C GLN A 214 0.61 4.64 21.15
N GLU A 215 0.36 3.46 21.71
CA GLU A 215 1.06 2.95 22.90
C GLU A 215 2.24 2.03 22.55
N PHE A 216 2.10 1.21 21.49
CA PHE A 216 3.00 0.08 21.21
C PHE A 216 3.80 0.19 19.90
N LYS A 217 3.75 1.31 19.18
CA LYS A 217 4.56 1.51 17.96
C LYS A 217 6.05 1.22 18.21
N GLY A 218 6.61 0.32 17.41
CA GLY A 218 8.03 -0.07 17.49
C GLY A 218 8.43 -0.82 18.77
N LYS A 219 7.47 -1.38 19.53
CA LYS A 219 7.73 -2.05 20.82
C LYS A 219 7.42 -3.54 20.82
N VAL A 220 6.62 -4.02 19.88
CA VAL A 220 6.19 -5.43 19.83
C VAL A 220 7.34 -6.32 19.35
N LYS A 221 7.67 -7.36 20.12
CA LYS A 221 8.78 -8.28 19.79
C LYS A 221 8.35 -9.42 18.87
N LEU A 222 7.13 -9.91 19.04
CA LEU A 222 6.61 -11.02 18.26
C LEU A 222 5.13 -10.80 18.03
N ILE A 223 4.70 -11.01 16.79
CA ILE A 223 3.29 -11.10 16.41
C ILE A 223 3.08 -12.51 15.87
N TYR A 224 2.05 -13.19 16.35
CA TYR A 224 1.59 -14.45 15.77
C TYR A 224 0.13 -14.26 15.37
N ILE A 225 -0.21 -14.66 14.15
CA ILE A 225 -1.58 -14.64 13.66
C ILE A 225 -1.92 -15.94 12.92
N ASP A 226 -3.17 -16.35 13.06
CA ASP A 226 -3.79 -17.48 12.38
C ASP A 226 -5.06 -16.94 11.67
N PRO A 227 -4.89 -16.22 10.54
CA PRO A 227 -6.00 -15.62 9.81
C PRO A 227 -6.91 -16.69 9.16
N PRO A 228 -8.12 -16.33 8.69
CA PRO A 228 -8.96 -17.28 7.95
C PRO A 228 -8.27 -17.75 6.66
N TYR A 229 -8.35 -19.05 6.37
CA TYR A 229 -7.65 -19.70 5.25
C TYR A 229 -8.41 -19.65 3.92
N ASN A 230 -9.60 -19.03 3.86
CA ASN A 230 -10.43 -18.96 2.66
C ASN A 230 -10.78 -20.37 2.13
N THR A 231 -11.15 -21.26 3.05
CA THR A 231 -11.30 -22.70 2.77
C THR A 231 -12.64 -23.07 2.16
N GLU A 232 -13.59 -22.13 2.08
CA GLU A 232 -15.00 -22.33 1.70
C GLU A 232 -15.78 -23.24 2.69
N ASN A 233 -15.16 -23.63 3.80
CA ASN A 233 -15.77 -24.43 4.86
C ASN A 233 -15.91 -23.56 6.12
N ASP A 234 -17.10 -22.99 6.30
CA ASP A 234 -17.55 -22.09 7.39
C ASP A 234 -17.49 -22.74 8.80
N SER A 235 -16.32 -23.20 9.24
CA SER A 235 -16.11 -23.70 10.60
C SER A 235 -15.63 -22.61 11.57
N PHE A 236 -15.28 -21.43 11.05
CA PHE A 236 -15.15 -20.19 11.81
C PHE A 236 -16.03 -19.14 11.13
N LYS A 237 -16.92 -18.49 11.87
CA LYS A 237 -17.91 -17.50 11.40
C LYS A 237 -17.29 -16.17 10.90
N TYR A 238 -16.13 -16.23 10.27
CA TYR A 238 -15.64 -15.20 9.36
C TYR A 238 -16.30 -15.42 8.01
N ASN A 239 -16.47 -14.37 7.20
CA ASN A 239 -17.01 -14.50 5.86
C ASN A 239 -16.01 -15.23 4.95
N ASP A 240 -15.89 -16.56 5.04
CA ASP A 240 -14.87 -17.38 4.34
C ASP A 240 -15.14 -17.54 2.82
N ASN A 241 -16.00 -16.67 2.26
CA ASN A 241 -16.22 -16.50 0.83
C ASN A 241 -15.65 -15.15 0.38
N PHE A 242 -14.39 -14.90 0.73
CA PHE A 242 -13.68 -13.75 0.19
C PHE A 242 -13.25 -14.09 -1.24
N TYR A 243 -13.66 -13.27 -2.21
CA TYR A 243 -12.87 -13.18 -3.44
C TYR A 243 -11.42 -12.91 -3.04
N HIS A 244 -10.48 -13.58 -3.68
CA HIS A 244 -9.05 -13.52 -3.33
C HIS A 244 -8.52 -12.08 -3.15
N SER A 245 -8.97 -11.14 -4.00
CA SER A 245 -8.66 -9.71 -3.88
C SER A 245 -9.12 -9.08 -2.56
N SER A 246 -10.29 -9.48 -2.07
CA SER A 246 -10.86 -9.03 -0.80
C SER A 246 -10.07 -9.54 0.39
N TRP A 247 -9.64 -10.80 0.37
CA TRP A 247 -8.80 -11.39 1.41
C TRP A 247 -7.43 -10.71 1.48
N LEU A 248 -6.80 -10.47 0.32
CA LEU A 248 -5.55 -9.73 0.26
C LEU A 248 -5.68 -8.31 0.78
N THR A 249 -6.78 -7.61 0.45
CA THR A 249 -7.06 -6.26 0.97
C THR A 249 -7.25 -6.29 2.49
N PHE A 250 -8.03 -7.25 2.99
CA PHE A 250 -8.26 -7.48 4.41
C PHE A 250 -6.93 -7.66 5.18
N MET A 251 -6.06 -8.53 4.67
CA MET A 251 -4.76 -8.83 5.27
C MET A 251 -3.79 -7.66 5.15
N ARG A 252 -3.70 -7.02 3.97
CA ARG A 252 -2.81 -5.89 3.72
C ARG A 252 -2.98 -4.79 4.75
N ASN A 253 -4.23 -4.38 5.00
CA ASN A 253 -4.55 -3.30 5.93
C ASN A 253 -4.06 -3.59 7.36
N ARG A 254 -4.11 -4.86 7.77
CA ARG A 254 -3.66 -5.30 9.10
C ARG A 254 -2.16 -5.46 9.19
N ILE A 255 -1.54 -6.02 8.15
CA ILE A 255 -0.10 -6.27 8.10
C ILE A 255 0.70 -4.97 8.06
N ILE A 256 0.21 -3.94 7.36
CA ILE A 256 0.83 -2.60 7.36
C ILE A 256 0.96 -2.06 8.78
N ILE A 257 -0.11 -2.13 9.58
CA ILE A 257 -0.08 -1.65 10.97
C ILE A 257 0.71 -2.59 11.88
N ALA A 258 0.63 -3.90 11.67
CA ALA A 258 1.45 -4.87 12.39
C ALA A 258 2.94 -4.57 12.23
N LYS A 259 3.40 -4.21 11.03
CA LYS A 259 4.79 -3.77 10.77
C LYS A 259 5.18 -2.55 11.60
N GLU A 260 4.30 -1.57 11.76
CA GLU A 260 4.58 -0.38 12.56
C GLU A 260 4.64 -0.66 14.08
N LEU A 261 3.90 -1.67 14.54
CA LEU A 261 3.92 -2.11 15.93
C LEU A 261 5.20 -2.88 16.27
N LEU A 262 5.72 -3.66 15.32
CA LEU A 262 6.95 -4.45 15.49
C LEU A 262 8.16 -3.54 15.77
N ASN A 263 8.98 -3.97 16.72
CA ASN A 263 10.30 -3.38 16.93
C ASN A 263 11.28 -3.85 15.84
N LYS A 264 12.47 -3.24 15.78
CA LYS A 264 13.46 -3.48 14.70
C LYS A 264 13.90 -4.95 14.57
N ASP A 265 13.94 -5.67 15.69
CA ASP A 265 14.33 -7.08 15.74
C ASP A 265 13.09 -7.98 15.94
N GLY A 266 11.90 -7.45 15.64
CA GLY A 266 10.64 -8.12 15.84
C GLY A 266 10.34 -9.10 14.72
N VAL A 267 9.57 -10.14 15.01
CA VAL A 267 9.22 -11.19 14.02
C VAL A 267 7.71 -11.34 13.95
N LEU A 268 7.19 -11.50 12.73
CA LEU A 268 5.80 -11.84 12.45
C LEU A 268 5.73 -13.31 12.06
N PHE A 269 4.87 -14.07 12.73
CA PHE A 269 4.52 -15.44 12.38
C PHE A 269 3.10 -15.48 11.83
N VAL A 270 2.91 -16.12 10.69
CA VAL A 270 1.60 -16.26 10.05
C VAL A 270 1.37 -17.70 9.62
N SER A 271 0.33 -18.34 10.18
CA SER A 271 -0.10 -19.68 9.79
C SER A 271 -1.11 -19.61 8.64
N LEU A 272 -0.90 -20.37 7.57
CA LEU A 272 -1.77 -20.41 6.38
C LEU A 272 -1.80 -21.80 5.77
N ASP A 273 -2.85 -22.13 5.03
CA ASP A 273 -2.86 -23.27 4.11
C ASP A 273 -2.34 -22.88 2.71
N ASP A 274 -2.28 -23.86 1.81
CA ASP A 274 -1.77 -23.68 0.45
C ASP A 274 -2.57 -22.66 -0.39
N LYS A 275 -3.82 -22.34 -0.02
CA LYS A 275 -4.69 -21.48 -0.84
C LYS A 275 -4.20 -20.04 -0.89
N GLU A 276 -3.90 -19.49 0.29
CA GLU A 276 -3.54 -18.07 0.43
C GLU A 276 -2.04 -17.86 0.74
N ALA A 277 -1.31 -18.91 1.11
CA ALA A 277 0.10 -18.84 1.53
C ALA A 277 1.01 -18.07 0.56
N HIS A 278 1.02 -18.45 -0.72
CA HIS A 278 1.94 -17.86 -1.69
C HIS A 278 1.60 -16.41 -2.03
N TYR A 279 0.32 -16.07 -2.06
CA TYR A 279 -0.13 -14.70 -2.32
C TYR A 279 0.12 -13.80 -1.12
N PHE A 280 -0.10 -14.31 0.08
CA PHE A 280 0.27 -13.65 1.32
C PHE A 280 1.78 -13.40 1.40
N LYS A 281 2.60 -14.36 0.96
CA LYS A 281 4.06 -14.18 0.87
C LYS A 281 4.44 -13.02 -0.04
N VAL A 282 3.82 -12.92 -1.23
CA VAL A 282 4.04 -11.79 -2.16
C VAL A 282 3.60 -10.47 -1.53
N LEU A 283 2.46 -10.45 -0.85
CA LEU A 283 1.99 -9.27 -0.11
C LEU A 283 2.97 -8.86 1.00
N CYS A 284 3.48 -9.81 1.77
CA CYS A 284 4.46 -9.54 2.81
C CYS A 284 5.80 -9.07 2.23
N ASP A 285 6.20 -9.53 1.05
CA ASP A 285 7.40 -9.03 0.37
C ASP A 285 7.29 -7.57 -0.03
N GLU A 286 6.08 -7.10 -0.40
CA GLU A 286 5.81 -5.68 -0.63
C GLU A 286 5.90 -4.90 0.68
N VAL A 287 5.25 -5.39 1.75
CA VAL A 287 5.15 -4.65 3.01
C VAL A 287 6.45 -4.67 3.81
N PHE A 288 7.11 -5.81 3.93
CA PHE A 288 8.32 -6.01 4.75
C PHE A 288 9.64 -5.99 3.97
N GLU A 289 9.61 -5.96 2.65
CA GLU A 289 10.76 -6.17 1.76
C GLU A 289 11.27 -7.63 1.76
N ARG A 290 11.51 -8.18 0.56
CA ARG A 290 11.94 -9.58 0.35
C ARG A 290 13.13 -10.03 1.19
N LYS A 291 14.08 -9.14 1.44
CA LYS A 291 15.32 -9.46 2.18
C LYS A 291 15.08 -9.78 3.67
N ASN A 292 13.93 -9.37 4.21
CA ASN A 292 13.56 -9.59 5.60
C ASN A 292 12.78 -10.89 5.81
N PHE A 293 12.46 -11.63 4.74
CA PHE A 293 11.90 -12.97 4.85
C PHE A 293 12.92 -13.92 5.48
N ILE A 294 12.49 -14.67 6.50
CA ILE A 294 13.35 -15.56 7.26
C ILE A 294 13.17 -17.00 6.77
N ALA A 295 11.95 -17.52 6.83
CA ALA A 295 11.68 -18.92 6.52
C ALA A 295 10.19 -19.21 6.29
N ASP A 296 9.93 -20.33 5.61
CA ASP A 296 8.64 -21.00 5.57
C ASP A 296 8.80 -22.35 6.28
N ILE A 297 8.05 -22.54 7.37
CA ILE A 297 8.04 -23.79 8.13
C ILE A 297 6.81 -24.59 7.71
N CYS A 298 7.03 -25.74 7.08
CA CYS A 298 5.96 -26.69 6.78
C CYS A 298 5.50 -27.40 8.07
N HIS A 299 4.35 -27.01 8.60
CA HIS A 299 3.73 -27.64 9.75
C HIS A 299 2.85 -28.81 9.31
N LYS A 300 3.16 -30.03 9.76
CA LYS A 300 2.36 -31.22 9.47
C LYS A 300 0.99 -31.15 10.18
N ALA A 301 -0.03 -30.68 9.48
CA ALA A 301 -1.39 -30.52 9.98
C ALA A 301 -2.15 -31.85 10.09
N ARG A 302 -1.83 -32.86 9.24
CA ARG A 302 -2.53 -34.16 9.24
C ARG A 302 -1.55 -35.32 9.23
N ALA A 303 -1.85 -36.35 10.04
CA ALA A 303 -1.07 -37.57 10.11
C ALA A 303 -1.45 -38.60 9.04
N SER A 304 -2.74 -38.69 8.71
CA SER A 304 -3.29 -39.64 7.74
C SER A 304 -3.22 -39.09 6.31
N VAL A 305 -2.93 -39.97 5.35
CA VAL A 305 -3.00 -39.67 3.92
C VAL A 305 -4.44 -39.83 3.44
N SER A 306 -4.93 -38.86 2.68
CA SER A 306 -6.24 -38.91 2.02
C SER A 306 -6.23 -39.98 0.93
N ASN A 307 -7.19 -40.90 0.97
CA ASN A 307 -7.30 -41.99 -0.01
C ASN A 307 -8.09 -41.58 -1.28
N ASP A 308 -8.67 -40.39 -1.28
CA ASP A 308 -9.51 -39.81 -2.34
C ASP A 308 -8.76 -38.81 -3.23
N LYS A 309 -7.50 -38.49 -2.92
CA LYS A 309 -6.68 -37.52 -3.66
C LYS A 309 -5.35 -38.11 -4.09
N ILE A 310 -4.86 -37.70 -5.27
CA ILE A 310 -3.54 -38.09 -5.79
C ILE A 310 -2.41 -37.58 -4.88
N ILE A 311 -2.55 -36.36 -4.37
CA ILE A 311 -1.65 -35.76 -3.38
C ILE A 311 -2.49 -35.34 -2.18
N SER A 312 -2.12 -35.80 -1.00
CA SER A 312 -2.81 -35.46 0.25
C SER A 312 -2.26 -34.16 0.82
N PRO A 313 -3.08 -33.10 0.96
CA PRO A 313 -2.67 -31.86 1.61
C PRO A 313 -2.55 -32.11 3.13
N ASN A 314 -1.33 -32.38 3.57
CA ASN A 314 -1.03 -32.79 4.94
C ASN A 314 -0.22 -31.77 5.74
N HIS A 315 0.12 -30.64 5.12
CA HIS A 315 0.87 -29.58 5.77
C HIS A 315 0.21 -28.22 5.56
N ASN A 316 0.53 -27.31 6.47
CA ASN A 316 0.25 -25.88 6.40
C ASN A 316 1.59 -25.15 6.38
N HIS A 317 1.56 -23.89 6.00
CA HIS A 317 2.70 -22.97 6.01
C HIS A 317 2.71 -22.15 7.30
N LEU A 318 3.90 -21.91 7.83
CA LEU A 318 4.13 -20.92 8.89
C LEU A 318 5.26 -20.00 8.43
N PHE A 319 4.90 -18.81 7.97
CA PHE A 319 5.84 -17.81 7.45
C PHE A 319 6.44 -16.96 8.57
N LEU A 320 7.73 -16.62 8.37
CA LEU A 320 8.54 -15.74 9.22
C LEU A 320 9.25 -14.66 8.39
#